data_AF-R7Q789-F1
#
_entry.id   AF-R7Q789-F1
#
_cell.length_a   1.000
_cell.length_b   1.000
_cell.length_c   1.000
_cell.angle_alpha   90.00
_cell.angle_beta   90.00
_cell.angle_gamma   90.00
#
_symmetry.space_group_name_H-M   'P 1'
#
loop_
_entity.id
_entity.type
_entity.pdbx_description
1 polymer ?
#
loop_
_entity_poly.entity_id
_entity_poly.type
_entity_poly.pdbx_seq_one_letter_code
_entity_poly.pdbx_strand_id
1 'polypeptide(L)'
;MGIFLGKKDSQISVDLDSRIHDAFRAERMLRHFGLRCTSSEARSRPRLRVVNRALRAGMESAMRALHAASGALHSAAASPTLTRALDAAAVPLSRALQATLPSAPALLDASDVALSRAIVATVVPPLVWNGLGRLELHTRAISKLTRRPLVGVYACGAVIAAVSVLRSALFAAAMRSQPRAEMLDAPLVHAAAGALGVFGAALFVGAYCRLGIVGTYLGDYFGLLREDRVAEFPFSVVDNPMYDGSSMVHLAEALLYASPAGVLLAAWLFFCYRVGCIFEEPFTARMYAERGVSAQEQRDKRE
;
A
#
# COMPACT_ATOMS: atom_id res chain seq x y z
N MET A 1 34.31 -21.43 4.55
CA MET A 1 33.88 -22.47 3.61
C MET A 1 32.78 -21.88 2.75
N GLY A 2 33.10 -21.49 1.52
CA GLY A 2 32.21 -20.72 0.65
C GLY A 2 31.05 -21.59 0.14
N ILE A 3 29.82 -21.08 0.27
CA ILE A 3 28.64 -21.68 -0.33
C ILE A 3 28.36 -20.91 -1.62
N PHE A 4 28.60 -21.58 -2.74
CA PHE A 4 28.21 -21.20 -4.08
C PHE A 4 26.69 -20.95 -4.11
N LEU A 5 26.25 -19.69 -4.11
CA LEU A 5 24.92 -19.32 -4.57
C LEU A 5 24.92 -19.46 -6.09
N GLY A 6 24.20 -20.48 -6.58
CA GLY A 6 24.17 -20.87 -7.97
C GLY A 6 23.64 -19.77 -8.88
N LYS A 7 24.40 -19.46 -9.93
CA LYS A 7 24.09 -18.55 -11.05
C LYS A 7 22.74 -18.83 -11.76
N LYS A 8 22.05 -19.93 -11.39
CA LYS A 8 20.78 -20.41 -11.94
C LYS A 8 19.58 -19.79 -11.22
N ASP A 9 19.68 -19.53 -9.90
CA ASP A 9 18.60 -18.91 -9.11
C ASP A 9 18.46 -17.41 -9.40
N SER A 10 19.58 -16.75 -9.71
CA SER A 10 19.58 -15.35 -10.14
C SER A 10 18.98 -15.15 -11.55
N GLN A 11 19.13 -16.12 -12.46
CA GLN A 11 18.50 -16.05 -13.78
C GLN A 11 16.99 -16.27 -13.70
N ILE A 12 16.52 -17.19 -12.84
CA ILE A 12 15.08 -17.43 -12.63
C ILE A 12 14.43 -16.23 -11.92
N SER A 13 15.11 -15.59 -10.96
CA SER A 13 14.57 -14.40 -10.29
C SER A 13 14.44 -13.20 -11.24
N VAL A 14 15.43 -12.99 -12.13
CA VAL A 14 15.39 -11.93 -13.14
C VAL A 14 14.32 -12.22 -14.20
N ASP A 15 14.15 -13.50 -14.59
CA ASP A 15 13.11 -13.89 -15.54
C ASP A 15 11.70 -13.74 -14.94
N LEU A 16 11.50 -14.06 -13.65
CA LEU A 16 10.22 -13.88 -12.96
C LEU A 16 9.90 -12.40 -12.69
N ASP A 17 10.87 -11.59 -12.27
CA ASP A 17 10.68 -10.13 -12.14
C ASP A 17 10.36 -9.51 -13.50
N SER A 18 11.02 -9.96 -14.58
CA SER A 18 10.71 -9.48 -15.93
C SER A 18 9.30 -9.89 -16.38
N ARG A 19 8.84 -11.10 -16.03
CA ARG A 19 7.50 -11.61 -16.34
C ARG A 19 6.40 -10.93 -15.52
N ILE A 20 6.63 -10.64 -14.24
CA ILE A 20 5.73 -9.87 -13.39
C ILE A 20 5.66 -8.42 -13.90
N HIS A 21 6.81 -7.82 -14.21
CA HIS A 21 6.90 -6.47 -14.76
C HIS A 21 6.29 -6.36 -16.18
N ASP A 22 6.33 -7.44 -16.97
CA ASP A 22 5.66 -7.53 -18.27
C ASP A 22 4.16 -7.83 -18.17
N ALA A 23 3.74 -8.61 -17.17
CA ALA A 23 2.34 -8.85 -16.86
C ALA A 23 1.64 -7.55 -16.40
N PHE A 24 2.32 -6.75 -15.57
CA PHE A 24 1.85 -5.45 -15.10
C PHE A 24 2.06 -4.30 -16.10
N ARG A 25 2.53 -4.57 -17.32
CA ARG A 25 2.63 -3.54 -18.35
C ARG A 25 1.22 -3.11 -18.76
N ALA A 26 0.79 -1.96 -18.23
CA ALA A 26 -0.56 -1.37 -18.40
C ALA A 26 -1.09 -1.40 -19.85
N GLU A 27 -0.19 -1.36 -20.84
CA GLU A 27 -0.52 -1.41 -22.26
C GLU A 27 -1.03 -2.78 -22.76
N ARG A 28 -0.69 -3.89 -22.10
CA ARG A 28 -1.26 -5.23 -22.39
C ARG A 28 -2.61 -5.43 -21.68
N MET A 29 -2.77 -4.87 -20.49
CA MET A 29 -4.01 -4.92 -19.69
C MET A 29 -5.16 -4.08 -20.30
N LEU A 30 -4.87 -2.89 -20.83
CA LEU A 30 -5.88 -2.06 -21.52
C LEU A 30 -6.48 -2.72 -22.77
N ARG A 31 -5.73 -3.65 -23.40
CA ARG A 31 -6.20 -4.42 -24.56
C ARG A 31 -7.21 -5.52 -24.18
N HIS A 32 -7.13 -6.06 -22.95
CA HIS A 32 -7.97 -7.17 -22.51
C HIS A 32 -9.34 -6.71 -21.99
N PHE A 33 -9.43 -5.51 -21.40
CA PHE A 33 -10.67 -4.91 -20.90
C PHE A 33 -11.52 -4.19 -21.96
N GLY A 34 -11.30 -4.46 -23.25
CA GLY A 34 -12.11 -3.85 -24.32
C GLY A 34 -11.98 -2.32 -24.44
N LEU A 35 -11.04 -1.70 -23.74
CA LEU A 35 -10.67 -0.28 -23.90
C LEU A 35 -9.86 -0.10 -25.19
N ARG A 36 -10.46 -0.46 -26.33
CA ARG A 36 -10.04 0.09 -27.62
C ARG A 36 -10.44 1.56 -27.60
N CYS A 37 -9.47 2.44 -27.38
CA CYS A 37 -9.51 3.67 -28.15
C CYS A 37 -8.88 3.30 -29.49
N THR A 38 -9.70 2.92 -30.46
CA THR A 38 -9.22 2.70 -31.83
C THR A 38 -8.49 3.97 -32.26
N SER A 39 -7.34 3.83 -32.93
CA SER A 39 -6.57 4.96 -33.48
C SER A 39 -7.38 5.81 -34.50
N SER A 40 -8.58 5.33 -34.85
CA SER A 40 -9.60 6.01 -35.63
C SER A 40 -10.44 7.01 -34.79
N GLU A 41 -10.96 6.61 -33.62
CA GLU A 41 -11.79 7.49 -32.76
C GLU A 41 -11.00 8.50 -31.94
N ALA A 42 -9.75 8.19 -31.59
CA ALA A 42 -8.84 9.15 -30.96
C ALA A 42 -8.50 10.34 -31.88
N ARG A 43 -8.85 10.27 -33.17
CA ARG A 43 -8.55 11.29 -34.15
C ARG A 43 -9.42 12.56 -33.99
N SER A 44 -10.60 12.46 -33.39
CA SER A 44 -11.61 13.54 -33.36
C SER A 44 -11.71 14.37 -32.06
N ARG A 45 -11.01 13.98 -30.97
CA ARG A 45 -11.15 14.68 -29.67
C ARG A 45 -9.81 15.10 -29.05
N PRO A 46 -9.34 16.34 -29.28
CA PRO A 46 -8.03 16.81 -28.79
C PRO A 46 -7.90 16.80 -27.27
N ARG A 47 -8.99 17.02 -26.52
CA ARG A 47 -9.01 16.98 -25.04
C ARG A 47 -8.66 15.60 -24.47
N LEU A 48 -9.09 14.51 -25.11
CA LEU A 48 -8.81 13.13 -24.66
C LEU A 48 -7.34 12.72 -24.88
N ARG A 49 -6.67 13.26 -25.90
CA ARG A 49 -5.23 12.99 -26.13
C ARG A 49 -4.35 13.67 -25.09
N VAL A 50 -4.71 14.88 -24.68
CA VAL A 50 -3.99 15.61 -23.63
C VAL A 50 -4.15 14.90 -22.29
N VAL A 51 -5.36 14.46 -21.95
CA VAL A 51 -5.62 13.70 -20.72
C VAL A 51 -4.88 12.36 -20.73
N ASN A 52 -4.92 11.57 -21.80
CA ASN A 52 -4.20 10.29 -21.87
C ASN A 52 -2.67 10.44 -21.84
N ARG A 53 -2.13 11.49 -22.47
CA ARG A 53 -0.68 11.80 -22.40
C ARG A 53 -0.27 12.27 -21.02
N ALA A 54 -1.07 13.12 -20.37
CA ALA A 54 -0.81 13.57 -19.00
C ALA A 54 -0.91 12.41 -18.01
N LEU A 55 -1.88 11.50 -18.18
CA LEU A 55 -2.01 10.29 -17.37
C LEU A 55 -0.81 9.35 -17.55
N ARG A 56 -0.39 9.08 -18.81
CA ARG A 56 0.81 8.28 -19.10
C ARG A 56 2.09 8.92 -18.54
N ALA A 57 2.30 10.21 -18.79
CA ALA A 57 3.48 10.93 -18.31
C ALA A 57 3.52 11.04 -16.78
N GLY A 58 2.35 11.20 -16.14
CA GLY A 58 2.19 11.15 -14.70
C GLY A 58 2.49 9.76 -14.13
N MET A 59 1.98 8.71 -14.75
CA MET A 59 2.19 7.33 -14.33
C MET A 59 3.65 6.87 -14.54
N GLU A 60 4.29 7.27 -15.64
CA GLU A 60 5.71 7.01 -15.88
C GLU A 60 6.62 7.79 -14.91
N SER A 61 6.29 9.05 -14.62
CA SER A 61 7.05 9.84 -13.64
C SER A 61 6.84 9.31 -12.22
N ALA A 62 5.63 8.85 -11.88
CA ALA A 62 5.35 8.16 -10.63
C ALA A 62 6.11 6.83 -10.53
N MET A 63 6.13 6.01 -11.59
CA MET A 63 6.92 4.77 -11.63
C MET A 63 8.42 5.04 -11.51
N ARG A 64 8.96 6.07 -12.19
CA ARG A 64 10.37 6.48 -12.05
C ARG A 64 10.70 6.97 -10.65
N ALA A 65 9.83 7.77 -10.04
CA ALA A 65 9.97 8.22 -8.65
C ALA A 65 9.87 7.04 -7.68
N LEU A 66 8.97 6.09 -7.91
CA LEU A 66 8.83 4.86 -7.12
C LEU A 66 10.08 3.97 -7.25
N HIS A 67 10.68 3.88 -8.45
CA HIS A 67 11.89 3.12 -8.69
C HIS A 67 13.13 3.77 -8.05
N ALA A 68 13.27 5.09 -8.15
CA ALA A 68 14.33 5.85 -7.49
C ALA A 68 14.18 5.82 -5.96
N ALA A 69 12.95 5.95 -5.46
CA ALA A 69 12.62 5.77 -4.06
C ALA A 69 12.91 4.33 -3.61
N SER A 70 12.66 3.32 -4.44
CA SER A 70 12.96 1.91 -4.15
C SER A 70 14.45 1.66 -3.92
N GLY A 71 15.34 2.29 -4.70
CA GLY A 71 16.80 2.20 -4.48
C GLY A 71 17.24 2.85 -3.16
N ALA A 72 16.75 4.07 -2.89
CA ALA A 72 17.00 4.76 -1.62
C ALA A 72 16.40 4.00 -0.43
N LEU A 73 15.22 3.40 -0.58
CA LEU A 73 14.58 2.63 0.47
C LEU A 73 15.23 1.27 0.71
N HIS A 74 15.74 0.61 -0.33
CA HIS A 74 16.57 -0.58 -0.16
C HIS A 74 17.83 -0.25 0.65
N SER A 75 18.47 0.89 0.38
CA SER A 75 19.62 1.35 1.17
C SER A 75 19.25 1.72 2.62
N ALA A 76 18.07 2.30 2.85
CA ALA A 76 17.57 2.63 4.18
C ALA A 76 17.14 1.38 4.96
N ALA A 77 16.51 0.41 4.31
CA ALA A 77 16.15 -0.89 4.86
C ALA A 77 17.40 -1.70 5.27
N ALA A 78 18.52 -1.50 4.57
CA ALA A 78 19.82 -2.08 4.91
C ALA A 78 20.59 -1.34 6.02
N SER A 79 20.00 -0.29 6.62
CA SER A 79 20.63 0.42 7.74
C SER A 79 20.86 -0.52 8.93
N PRO A 80 22.08 -0.61 9.47
CA PRO A 80 22.39 -1.48 10.61
C PRO A 80 21.59 -1.13 11.86
N THR A 81 21.22 0.14 12.02
CA THR A 81 20.44 0.61 13.17
C THR A 81 18.98 0.19 13.04
N LEU A 82 18.39 0.37 11.86
CA LEU A 82 17.02 -0.05 11.58
C LEU A 82 16.87 -1.57 11.69
N THR A 83 17.84 -2.31 11.14
CA THR A 83 17.87 -3.78 11.22
C THR A 83 17.92 -4.25 12.67
N ARG A 84 18.79 -3.67 13.50
CA ARG A 84 18.85 -3.99 14.94
C ARG A 84 17.55 -3.66 15.67
N ALA A 85 16.93 -2.53 15.36
CA ALA A 85 15.67 -2.13 15.97
C ALA A 85 14.52 -3.09 15.59
N LEU A 86 14.43 -3.49 14.32
CA LEU A 86 13.47 -4.49 13.86
C LEU A 86 13.73 -5.85 14.50
N ASP A 87 15.00 -6.27 14.61
CA ASP A 87 15.39 -7.55 15.20
C ASP A 87 15.08 -7.65 16.68
N ALA A 88 15.17 -6.54 17.42
CA ALA A 88 14.80 -6.49 18.83
C ALA A 88 13.35 -6.94 19.07
N ALA A 89 12.44 -6.67 18.13
CA ALA A 89 11.04 -7.12 18.20
C ALA A 89 10.80 -8.44 17.43
N ALA A 90 11.45 -8.62 16.28
CA ALA A 90 11.21 -9.77 15.40
C ALA A 90 11.82 -11.07 15.92
N VAL A 91 12.99 -11.04 16.55
CA VAL A 91 13.66 -12.26 17.02
C VAL A 91 12.90 -12.94 18.17
N PRO A 92 12.43 -12.22 19.21
CA PRO A 92 11.57 -12.83 20.23
C PRO A 92 10.28 -13.41 19.64
N LEU A 93 9.66 -12.70 18.69
CA LEU A 93 8.46 -13.16 18.00
C LEU A 93 8.72 -14.47 17.23
N SER A 94 9.82 -14.55 16.48
CA SER A 94 10.20 -15.76 15.74
C SER A 94 10.35 -16.97 16.68
N ARG A 95 11.02 -16.79 17.83
CA ARG A 95 11.13 -17.87 18.84
C ARG A 95 9.78 -18.29 19.40
N ALA A 96 8.89 -17.32 19.68
CA ALA A 96 7.55 -17.61 20.18
C ALA A 96 6.70 -18.36 19.14
N LEU A 97 6.77 -17.94 17.87
CA LEU A 97 6.09 -18.61 16.76
C LEU A 97 6.60 -20.04 16.59
N GLN A 98 7.92 -20.25 16.61
CA GLN A 98 8.52 -21.57 16.54
C GLN A 98 8.11 -22.48 17.70
N ALA A 99 7.94 -21.94 18.90
CA ALA A 99 7.50 -22.69 20.07
C ALA A 99 6.00 -23.05 20.04
N THR A 100 5.19 -22.26 19.33
CA THR A 100 3.72 -22.39 19.35
C THR A 100 3.17 -23.13 18.14
N LEU A 101 3.77 -22.93 16.96
CA LEU A 101 3.29 -23.55 15.73
C LEU A 101 3.87 -24.95 15.58
N PRO A 102 3.03 -25.98 15.35
CA PRO A 102 3.53 -27.31 15.02
C PRO A 102 4.37 -27.25 13.75
N SER A 103 5.41 -28.07 13.67
CA SER A 103 6.30 -28.13 12.51
C SER A 103 5.51 -28.39 11.22
N ALA A 104 5.30 -27.34 10.42
CA ALA A 104 4.69 -27.41 9.09
C ALA A 104 5.65 -26.83 8.04
N PRO A 105 6.90 -27.34 7.92
CA PRO A 105 7.93 -26.77 7.06
C PRO A 105 7.57 -26.80 5.57
N ALA A 106 6.56 -27.57 5.18
CA ALA A 106 6.04 -27.60 3.82
C ALA A 106 5.20 -26.36 3.45
N LEU A 107 4.70 -25.59 4.44
CA LEU A 107 3.81 -24.45 4.21
C LEU A 107 4.30 -23.15 4.87
N LEU A 108 4.99 -23.26 6.01
CA LEU A 108 5.41 -22.11 6.81
C LEU A 108 6.68 -22.46 7.60
N ASP A 109 7.73 -21.66 7.42
CA ASP A 109 8.90 -21.66 8.29
C ASP A 109 8.74 -20.57 9.37
N ALA A 110 8.28 -20.98 10.55
CA ALA A 110 8.10 -20.09 11.70
C ALA A 110 9.42 -19.60 12.32
N SER A 111 10.54 -20.25 12.01
CA SER A 111 11.87 -19.87 12.51
C SER A 111 12.52 -18.74 11.69
N ASP A 112 11.94 -18.43 10.54
CA ASP A 112 12.42 -17.37 9.66
C ASP A 112 12.21 -15.98 10.29
N VAL A 113 13.33 -15.31 10.55
CA VAL A 113 13.34 -13.94 11.08
C VAL A 113 12.76 -12.95 10.07
N ALA A 114 12.86 -13.20 8.75
CA ALA A 114 12.27 -12.32 7.73
C ALA A 114 10.74 -12.27 7.85
N LEU A 115 10.10 -13.43 8.08
CA LEU A 115 8.67 -13.52 8.36
C LEU A 115 8.29 -12.67 9.58
N SER A 116 9.04 -12.80 10.67
CA SER A 116 8.77 -12.04 11.90
C SER A 116 8.99 -10.53 11.72
N ARG A 117 10.01 -10.13 10.96
CA ARG A 117 10.24 -8.72 10.58
C ARG A 117 9.05 -8.18 9.78
N ALA A 118 8.51 -8.96 8.84
CA ALA A 118 7.34 -8.56 8.05
C ALA A 118 6.08 -8.42 8.92
N ILE A 119 5.85 -9.33 9.87
CA ILE A 119 4.72 -9.25 10.82
C ILE A 119 4.80 -7.96 11.63
N VAL A 120 5.96 -7.68 12.24
CA VAL A 120 6.18 -6.46 13.04
C VAL A 120 6.03 -5.21 12.17
N ALA A 121 6.69 -5.18 11.02
CA ALA A 121 6.64 -4.02 10.12
C ALA A 121 5.23 -3.77 9.56
N THR A 122 4.36 -4.79 9.50
CA THR A 122 2.97 -4.64 9.05
C THR A 122 2.11 -3.84 10.04
N VAL A 123 2.42 -3.89 11.33
CA VAL A 123 1.70 -3.14 12.37
C VAL A 123 2.13 -1.66 12.40
N VAL A 124 3.38 -1.37 12.02
CA VAL A 124 3.98 -0.04 12.19
C VAL A 124 3.22 1.06 11.44
N PRO A 125 2.87 0.93 10.15
CA PRO A 125 2.21 2.02 9.44
C PRO A 125 0.88 2.42 10.10
N PRO A 126 -0.07 1.50 10.41
CA PRO A 126 -1.29 1.85 11.14
C PRO A 126 -1.09 2.63 12.42
N LEU A 127 -0.09 2.24 13.22
CA LEU A 127 0.25 2.95 14.45
C LEU A 127 0.81 4.35 14.17
N VAL A 128 1.66 4.48 13.15
CA VAL A 128 2.29 5.76 12.79
C VAL A 128 1.25 6.78 12.37
N TRP A 129 0.34 6.46 11.43
CA TRP A 129 -0.64 7.47 10.99
C TRP A 129 -1.70 7.76 12.05
N ASN A 130 -2.19 6.75 12.78
CA ASN A 130 -3.13 6.97 13.89
C ASN A 130 -2.51 7.78 15.03
N GLY A 131 -1.22 7.56 15.32
CA GLY A 131 -0.47 8.29 16.33
C GLY A 131 -0.20 9.74 15.92
N LEU A 132 0.33 9.95 14.70
CA LEU A 132 0.59 11.30 14.17
C LEU A 132 -0.69 12.13 14.05
N GLY A 133 -1.79 11.54 13.58
CA GLY A 133 -3.08 12.22 13.47
C GLY A 133 -3.58 12.70 14.83
N ARG A 134 -3.60 11.83 15.83
CA ARG A 134 -4.03 12.18 17.20
C ARG A 134 -3.10 13.17 17.89
N LEU A 135 -1.80 13.01 17.71
CA LEU A 135 -0.82 13.97 18.23
C LEU A 135 -1.13 15.37 17.68
N GLU A 136 -1.32 15.49 16.37
CA GLU A 136 -1.67 16.76 15.75
C GLU A 136 -3.03 17.27 16.23
N LEU A 137 -4.04 16.41 16.32
CA LEU A 137 -5.39 16.76 16.80
C LEU A 137 -5.36 17.44 18.17
N HIS A 138 -4.61 16.86 19.12
CA HIS A 138 -4.63 17.30 20.51
C HIS A 138 -3.63 18.42 20.81
N THR A 139 -2.47 18.44 20.13
CA THR A 139 -1.37 19.34 20.49
C THR A 139 -1.10 20.43 19.47
N ARG A 140 -1.52 20.21 18.21
CA ARG A 140 -1.12 20.99 17.02
C ARG A 140 0.41 21.12 16.89
N ALA A 141 1.16 20.18 17.45
CA ALA A 141 2.62 20.27 17.55
C ALA A 141 3.29 20.30 16.17
N ILE A 142 2.81 19.51 15.22
CA ILE A 142 3.40 19.42 13.88
C ILE A 142 3.07 20.68 13.09
N SER A 143 1.83 21.18 13.17
CA SER A 143 1.48 22.49 12.59
C SER A 143 2.29 23.64 13.18
N LYS A 144 2.51 23.65 14.50
CA LYS A 144 3.33 24.67 15.18
C LYS A 144 4.79 24.60 14.73
N LEU A 145 5.35 23.39 14.66
CA LEU A 145 6.73 23.15 14.24
C LEU A 145 6.96 23.57 12.79
N THR A 146 6.06 23.17 11.88
CA THR A 146 6.18 23.47 10.45
C THR A 146 5.70 24.87 10.08
N ARG A 147 5.06 25.59 11.02
CA ARG A 147 4.38 26.90 10.85
C ARG A 147 3.26 26.93 9.81
N ARG A 148 3.06 25.85 9.04
CA ARG A 148 2.06 25.74 7.97
C ARG A 148 1.47 24.33 8.01
N PRO A 149 0.17 24.16 8.35
CA PRO A 149 -0.46 22.84 8.43
C PRO A 149 -0.29 21.98 7.18
N LEU A 150 -0.33 22.61 6.00
CA LEU A 150 -0.09 21.93 4.73
C LEU A 150 1.31 21.29 4.68
N VAL A 151 2.36 21.98 5.13
CA VAL A 151 3.72 21.40 5.14
C VAL A 151 3.79 20.22 6.11
N GLY A 152 3.12 20.32 7.26
CA GLY A 152 2.95 19.22 8.20
C GLY A 152 2.33 17.97 7.57
N VAL A 153 1.23 18.14 6.82
CA VAL A 153 0.58 17.05 6.07
C VAL A 153 1.53 16.36 5.09
N TYR A 154 2.28 17.12 4.29
CA TYR A 154 3.23 16.53 3.34
C TYR A 154 4.39 15.82 4.05
N ALA A 155 4.89 16.38 5.17
CA ALA A 155 5.94 15.75 5.96
C ALA A 155 5.46 14.44 6.60
N CYS A 156 4.27 14.43 7.19
CA CYS A 156 3.64 13.21 7.71
C CYS A 156 3.38 12.18 6.59
N GLY A 157 2.88 12.62 5.44
CA GLY A 157 2.67 11.77 4.27
C GLY A 157 3.96 11.11 3.80
N ALA A 158 5.08 11.85 3.77
CA ALA A 158 6.40 11.28 3.43
C ALA A 158 6.84 10.21 4.44
N VAL A 159 6.65 10.43 5.74
CA VAL A 159 6.95 9.44 6.78
C VAL A 159 6.07 8.20 6.62
N ILE A 160 4.75 8.38 6.47
CA ILE A 160 3.78 7.28 6.30
C ILE A 160 4.10 6.47 5.05
N ALA A 161 4.41 7.13 3.94
CA ALA A 161 4.82 6.47 2.71
C ALA A 161 6.13 5.68 2.90
N ALA A 162 7.15 6.27 3.54
CA ALA A 162 8.42 5.60 3.78
C ALA A 162 8.26 4.32 4.62
N VAL A 163 7.51 4.39 5.74
CA VAL A 163 7.27 3.19 6.56
C VAL A 163 6.42 2.15 5.82
N SER A 164 5.48 2.58 4.97
CA SER A 164 4.64 1.68 4.17
C SER A 164 5.44 0.94 3.10
N VAL A 165 6.39 1.61 2.45
CA VAL A 165 7.24 0.97 1.45
C VAL A 165 8.29 0.08 2.12
N LEU A 166 8.86 0.46 3.28
CA LEU A 166 9.72 -0.44 4.06
C LEU A 166 8.99 -1.73 4.44
N ARG A 167 7.75 -1.60 4.93
CA ARG A 167 6.88 -2.74 5.22
C ARG A 167 6.69 -3.62 3.99
N SER A 168 6.41 -3.04 2.83
CA SER A 168 6.20 -3.79 1.59
C SER A 168 7.47 -4.54 1.15
N ALA A 169 8.65 -3.92 1.31
CA ALA A 169 9.93 -4.57 1.03
C ALA A 169 10.19 -5.76 1.97
N LEU A 170 9.91 -5.61 3.26
CA LEU A 170 10.05 -6.71 4.24
C LEU A 170 9.03 -7.83 4.00
N PHE A 171 7.80 -7.46 3.60
CA PHE A 171 6.76 -8.41 3.19
C PHE A 171 7.22 -9.24 1.98
N ALA A 172 7.74 -8.60 0.94
CA ALA A 172 8.28 -9.29 -0.24
C ALA A 172 9.49 -10.18 0.11
N ALA A 173 10.38 -9.71 0.99
CA ALA A 173 11.51 -10.52 1.45
C ALA A 173 11.04 -11.78 2.19
N ALA A 174 10.08 -11.65 3.11
CA ALA A 174 9.48 -12.77 3.84
C ALA A 174 8.78 -13.76 2.92
N MET A 175 8.02 -13.29 1.92
CA MET A 175 7.37 -14.20 0.98
C MET A 175 8.35 -15.07 0.21
N ARG A 176 9.49 -14.49 -0.19
CA ARG A 176 10.52 -15.16 -0.99
C ARG A 176 11.39 -16.12 -0.19
N SER A 177 11.54 -15.91 1.12
CA SER A 177 12.28 -16.82 2.00
C SER A 177 11.46 -18.02 2.46
N GLN A 178 10.14 -18.01 2.24
CA GLN A 178 9.22 -19.02 2.74
C GLN A 178 8.95 -20.15 1.72
N PRO A 179 8.54 -21.34 2.20
CA PRO A 179 8.14 -22.44 1.32
C PRO A 179 7.04 -22.05 0.33
N ARG A 180 7.14 -22.54 -0.90
CA ARG A 180 6.09 -22.40 -1.93
C ARG A 180 5.14 -23.59 -1.87
N ALA A 181 3.85 -23.37 -2.13
CA ALA A 181 2.86 -24.43 -2.23
C ALA A 181 2.44 -24.66 -3.69
N GLU A 182 2.61 -25.88 -4.19
CA GLU A 182 2.27 -26.26 -5.57
C GLU A 182 0.79 -25.99 -5.92
N MET A 183 -0.12 -26.12 -4.94
CA MET A 183 -1.54 -25.83 -5.11
C MET A 183 -1.81 -24.36 -5.51
N LEU A 184 -0.94 -23.44 -5.11
CA LEU A 184 -1.03 -22.02 -5.47
C LEU A 184 -0.34 -21.73 -6.82
N ASP A 185 0.54 -22.61 -7.30
CA ASP A 185 1.31 -22.45 -8.55
C ASP A 185 0.52 -22.94 -9.78
N ALA A 186 -0.78 -22.68 -9.80
CA ALA A 186 -1.68 -23.06 -10.88
C ALA A 186 -1.96 -21.87 -11.80
N PRO A 187 -2.03 -22.05 -13.14
CA PRO A 187 -2.31 -20.96 -14.08
C PRO A 187 -3.60 -20.20 -13.77
N LEU A 188 -4.64 -20.91 -13.30
CA LEU A 188 -5.90 -20.29 -12.89
C LEU A 188 -5.74 -19.41 -11.64
N VAL A 189 -4.91 -19.83 -10.67
CA VAL A 189 -4.62 -19.03 -9.47
C VAL A 189 -3.86 -17.77 -9.85
N HIS A 190 -2.86 -17.85 -10.74
CA HIS A 190 -2.15 -16.67 -11.23
C HIS A 190 -3.05 -15.71 -12.02
N ALA A 191 -3.97 -16.23 -12.84
CA ALA A 191 -4.94 -15.41 -13.55
C ALA A 191 -5.89 -14.68 -12.58
N ALA A 192 -6.42 -15.40 -11.59
CA ALA A 192 -7.26 -14.83 -10.55
C ALA A 192 -6.51 -13.79 -9.70
N ALA A 193 -5.26 -14.08 -9.34
CA ALA A 193 -4.38 -13.16 -8.62
C ALA A 193 -4.10 -11.90 -9.44
N GLY A 194 -3.83 -12.02 -10.75
CA GLY A 194 -3.67 -10.88 -11.65
C GLY A 194 -4.92 -10.00 -11.70
N ALA A 195 -6.10 -10.60 -11.84
CA ALA A 195 -7.37 -9.86 -11.82
C ALA A 195 -7.61 -9.14 -10.48
N LEU A 196 -7.36 -9.84 -9.36
CA LEU A 196 -7.45 -9.30 -8.01
C LEU A 196 -6.50 -8.12 -7.81
N GLY A 197 -5.24 -8.26 -8.26
CA GLY A 197 -4.22 -7.21 -8.16
C GLY A 197 -4.58 -5.97 -8.99
N VAL A 198 -5.12 -6.15 -10.20
CA VAL A 198 -5.60 -5.03 -11.03
C VAL A 198 -6.76 -4.31 -10.36
N PHE A 199 -7.74 -5.06 -9.83
CA PHE A 199 -8.87 -4.45 -9.16
C PHE A 199 -8.44 -3.72 -7.88
N GLY A 200 -7.59 -4.34 -7.07
CA GLY A 200 -7.02 -3.72 -5.87
C GLY A 200 -6.23 -2.45 -6.18
N ALA A 201 -5.41 -2.46 -7.25
CA ALA A 201 -4.69 -1.27 -7.70
C ALA A 201 -5.64 -0.18 -8.19
N ALA A 202 -6.74 -0.52 -8.88
CA ALA A 202 -7.75 0.44 -9.31
C ALA A 202 -8.43 1.13 -8.12
N LEU A 203 -8.75 0.39 -7.04
CA LEU A 203 -9.29 0.95 -5.80
C LEU A 203 -8.27 1.86 -5.12
N PHE A 204 -7.04 1.35 -4.92
CA PHE A 204 -5.99 2.09 -4.22
C PHE A 204 -5.58 3.38 -4.97
N VAL A 205 -5.22 3.27 -6.25
CA VAL A 205 -4.80 4.41 -7.07
C VAL A 205 -5.97 5.36 -7.29
N GLY A 206 -7.17 4.82 -7.56
CA GLY A 206 -8.37 5.63 -7.74
C GLY A 206 -8.66 6.50 -6.51
N ALA A 207 -8.53 5.95 -5.31
CA ALA A 207 -8.72 6.68 -4.07
C ALA A 207 -7.69 7.80 -3.90
N TYR A 208 -6.40 7.51 -4.15
CA TYR A 208 -5.34 8.52 -4.15
C TYR A 208 -5.61 9.65 -5.15
N CYS A 209 -6.06 9.33 -6.38
CA CYS A 209 -6.39 10.34 -7.39
C CYS A 209 -7.56 11.22 -6.97
N ARG A 210 -8.53 10.68 -6.22
CA ARG A 210 -9.71 11.42 -5.76
C ARG A 210 -9.42 12.29 -4.55
N LEU A 211 -8.66 11.78 -3.58
CA LEU A 211 -8.35 12.47 -2.32
C LEU A 211 -7.15 13.42 -2.43
N GLY A 212 -6.20 13.10 -3.31
CA GLY A 212 -4.89 13.76 -3.34
C GLY A 212 -4.09 13.50 -2.05
N ILE A 213 -2.90 14.09 -1.95
CA ILE A 213 -2.02 13.91 -0.78
C ILE A 213 -2.70 14.38 0.51
N VAL A 214 -3.40 15.53 0.47
CA VAL A 214 -4.01 16.10 1.67
C VAL A 214 -5.14 15.23 2.19
N GLY A 215 -6.06 14.79 1.32
CA GLY A 215 -7.15 13.91 1.74
C GLY A 215 -6.67 12.50 2.12
N THR A 216 -5.51 12.07 1.61
CA THR A 216 -4.95 10.74 1.91
C THR A 216 -4.14 10.73 3.20
N TYR A 217 -3.39 11.80 3.49
CA TYR A 217 -2.43 11.84 4.59
C TYR A 217 -2.83 12.85 5.66
N LEU A 218 -3.78 12.44 6.51
CA LEU A 218 -4.14 13.13 7.76
C LEU A 218 -4.63 14.58 7.60
N GLY A 219 -5.03 15.02 6.40
CA GLY A 219 -5.42 16.42 6.16
C GLY A 219 -6.53 16.90 7.09
N ASP A 220 -7.49 16.03 7.41
CA ASP A 220 -8.56 16.27 8.37
C ASP A 220 -8.03 16.56 9.79
N TYR A 221 -7.04 15.83 10.28
CA TYR A 221 -6.36 16.11 11.56
C TYR A 221 -5.65 17.46 11.58
N PHE A 222 -5.17 17.94 10.43
CA PHE A 222 -4.57 19.26 10.28
C PHE A 222 -5.61 20.38 10.09
N GLY A 223 -6.90 20.05 10.02
CA GLY A 223 -8.00 20.99 9.76
C GLY A 223 -8.16 21.36 8.29
N LEU A 224 -7.50 20.63 7.38
CA LEU A 224 -7.60 20.77 5.93
C LEU A 224 -8.67 19.79 5.41
N LEU A 225 -9.89 19.94 5.93
CA LEU A 225 -11.01 19.08 5.56
C LEU A 225 -11.57 19.48 4.18
N ARG A 226 -11.85 18.49 3.32
CA ARG A 226 -12.56 18.74 2.06
C ARG A 226 -13.99 19.21 2.32
N GLU A 227 -14.55 19.93 1.34
CA GLU A 227 -15.94 20.41 1.40
C GLU A 227 -16.91 19.26 1.59
N ASP A 228 -16.82 18.27 0.70
CA ASP A 228 -17.66 17.08 0.73
C ASP A 228 -16.82 15.81 0.74
N ARG A 229 -17.43 14.75 1.29
CA ARG A 229 -16.90 13.38 1.16
C ARG A 229 -16.94 12.97 -0.31
N VAL A 230 -15.88 12.30 -0.75
CA VAL A 230 -15.86 11.71 -2.09
C VAL A 230 -16.84 10.53 -2.10
N ALA A 231 -17.84 10.58 -2.97
CA ALA A 231 -18.84 9.54 -3.10
C ALA A 231 -18.69 8.73 -4.40
N GLU A 232 -17.87 9.19 -5.34
CA GLU A 232 -17.67 8.48 -6.60
C GLU A 232 -16.64 7.36 -6.48
N PHE A 233 -16.56 6.53 -7.52
CA PHE A 233 -15.57 5.46 -7.58
C PHE A 233 -14.16 5.97 -7.22
N PRO A 234 -13.45 5.28 -6.30
CA PRO A 234 -13.78 3.96 -5.73
C PRO A 234 -14.62 3.95 -4.43
N PHE A 235 -14.91 5.12 -3.86
CA PHE A 235 -15.69 5.26 -2.61
C PHE A 235 -17.18 4.89 -2.78
N SER A 236 -17.68 4.84 -4.01
CA SER A 236 -19.03 4.32 -4.31
C SER A 236 -19.17 2.81 -4.17
N VAL A 237 -18.06 2.07 -4.04
CA VAL A 237 -18.03 0.60 -4.05
C VAL A 237 -17.62 0.04 -2.69
N VAL A 238 -16.63 0.66 -2.07
CA VAL A 238 -16.14 0.29 -0.74
C VAL A 238 -15.83 1.56 0.06
N ASP A 239 -16.03 1.52 1.37
CA ASP A 239 -15.82 2.68 2.24
C ASP A 239 -14.35 3.09 2.34
N ASN A 240 -13.46 2.08 2.26
CA ASN A 240 -12.04 2.21 2.55
C ASN A 240 -11.15 1.70 1.40
N PRO A 241 -11.28 2.29 0.19
CA PRO A 241 -10.68 1.74 -1.03
C PRO A 241 -9.14 1.69 -1.01
N MET A 242 -8.49 2.56 -0.24
CA MET A 242 -7.03 2.51 -0.07
C MET A 242 -6.58 1.28 0.71
N TYR A 243 -7.27 0.98 1.80
CA TYR A 243 -6.97 -0.16 2.66
C TYR A 243 -7.32 -1.47 1.96
N ASP A 244 -8.54 -1.57 1.43
CA ASP A 244 -9.02 -2.78 0.75
C ASP A 244 -8.21 -3.03 -0.52
N GLY A 245 -7.95 -1.99 -1.32
CA GLY A 245 -7.13 -2.09 -2.52
C GLY A 245 -5.69 -2.52 -2.23
N SER A 246 -5.07 -1.96 -1.18
CA SER A 246 -3.73 -2.36 -0.76
C SER A 246 -3.68 -3.81 -0.27
N SER A 247 -4.67 -4.27 0.50
CA SER A 247 -4.77 -5.67 0.92
C SER A 247 -4.93 -6.63 -0.26
N MET A 248 -5.77 -6.28 -1.24
CA MET A 248 -5.94 -7.05 -2.47
C MET A 248 -4.64 -7.17 -3.27
N VAL A 249 -3.87 -6.08 -3.39
CA VAL A 249 -2.57 -6.10 -4.10
C VAL A 249 -1.57 -7.01 -3.39
N HIS A 250 -1.48 -6.98 -2.07
CA HIS A 250 -0.57 -7.87 -1.33
C HIS A 250 -1.00 -9.33 -1.40
N LEU A 251 -2.32 -9.61 -1.35
CA LEU A 251 -2.84 -10.96 -1.54
C LEU A 251 -2.56 -11.48 -2.95
N ALA A 252 -2.76 -10.65 -3.97
CA ALA A 252 -2.43 -10.98 -5.35
C ALA A 252 -0.93 -11.30 -5.51
N GLU A 253 -0.05 -10.50 -4.92
CA GLU A 253 1.39 -10.76 -4.93
C GLU A 253 1.73 -12.11 -4.26
N ALA A 254 1.16 -12.39 -3.10
CA ALA A 254 1.36 -13.67 -2.40
C ALA A 254 0.93 -14.89 -3.22
N LEU A 255 -0.21 -14.77 -3.92
CA LEU A 255 -0.71 -15.82 -4.80
C LEU A 255 0.18 -16.01 -6.04
N LEU A 256 0.67 -14.92 -6.65
CA LEU A 256 1.62 -14.99 -7.77
C LEU A 256 2.98 -15.58 -7.37
N TYR A 257 3.39 -15.40 -6.11
CA TYR A 257 4.57 -16.06 -5.55
C TYR A 257 4.28 -17.46 -4.99
N ALA A 258 3.06 -17.98 -5.14
CA ALA A 258 2.65 -19.27 -4.59
C ALA A 258 3.05 -19.46 -3.10
N SER A 259 3.00 -18.37 -2.31
CA SER A 259 3.53 -18.31 -0.95
C SER A 259 2.39 -18.37 0.10
N PRO A 260 2.22 -19.49 0.83
CA PRO A 260 1.21 -19.58 1.89
C PRO A 260 1.48 -18.57 3.02
N ALA A 261 2.76 -18.39 3.38
CA ALA A 261 3.18 -17.38 4.34
C ALA A 261 2.80 -15.96 3.88
N GLY A 262 2.94 -15.66 2.59
CA GLY A 262 2.47 -14.41 1.99
C GLY A 262 0.97 -14.21 2.11
N VAL A 263 0.17 -15.28 1.93
CA VAL A 263 -1.29 -15.22 2.09
C VAL A 263 -1.66 -14.91 3.54
N LEU A 264 -0.99 -15.55 4.51
CA LEU A 264 -1.16 -15.26 5.94
C LEU A 264 -0.76 -13.83 6.29
N LEU A 265 0.36 -13.34 5.73
CA LEU A 265 0.79 -11.95 5.89
C LEU A 265 -0.21 -10.96 5.27
N ALA A 266 -0.82 -11.28 4.13
CA ALA A 266 -1.84 -10.44 3.52
C ALA A 266 -3.11 -10.37 4.37
N ALA A 267 -3.51 -11.50 4.97
CA ALA A 267 -4.60 -11.55 5.94
C ALA A 267 -4.27 -10.73 7.20
N TRP A 268 -3.04 -10.85 7.71
CA TRP A 268 -2.54 -10.05 8.83
C TRP A 268 -2.57 -8.54 8.53
N LEU A 269 -2.13 -8.15 7.33
CA LEU A 269 -2.20 -6.76 6.86
C LEU A 269 -3.64 -6.24 6.85
N PHE A 270 -4.56 -7.01 6.26
CA PHE A 270 -5.97 -6.65 6.23
C PHE A 270 -6.54 -6.46 7.64
N PHE A 271 -6.21 -7.37 8.56
CA PHE A 271 -6.58 -7.24 9.97
C PHE A 271 -6.03 -5.96 10.60
N CYS A 272 -4.74 -5.65 10.44
CA CYS A 272 -4.14 -4.42 10.95
C CYS A 272 -4.83 -3.16 10.39
N TYR A 273 -5.21 -3.17 9.11
CA TYR A 273 -5.97 -2.06 8.53
C TYR A 273 -7.36 -1.92 9.15
N ARG A 274 -8.11 -3.01 9.34
CA ARG A 274 -9.41 -2.97 10.02
C ARG A 274 -9.30 -2.42 11.44
N VAL A 275 -8.30 -2.86 12.20
CA VAL A 275 -8.02 -2.29 13.53
C VAL A 275 -7.72 -0.79 13.45
N GLY A 276 -6.90 -0.36 12.47
CA GLY A 276 -6.65 1.05 12.21
C GLY A 276 -7.91 1.84 11.87
N CYS A 277 -8.83 1.27 11.09
CA CYS A 277 -10.09 1.91 10.68
C CYS A 277 -11.02 2.18 11.88
N ILE A 278 -11.07 1.28 12.88
CA ILE A 278 -11.86 1.48 14.12
C ILE A 278 -11.51 2.81 14.80
N PHE A 279 -10.27 3.23 14.68
CA PHE A 279 -9.76 4.46 15.27
C PHE A 279 -9.95 5.69 14.37
N GLU A 280 -9.98 5.52 13.05
CA GLU A 280 -10.00 6.60 12.07
C GLU A 280 -11.44 6.98 11.67
N GLU A 281 -12.29 6.00 11.36
CA GLU A 281 -13.62 6.25 10.81
C GLU A 281 -14.52 7.09 11.72
N PRO A 282 -14.60 6.85 13.05
CA PRO A 282 -15.44 7.67 13.93
C PRO A 282 -14.97 9.12 13.97
N PHE A 283 -13.65 9.35 13.86
CA PHE A 283 -13.09 10.69 13.84
C PHE A 283 -13.50 11.43 12.56
N THR A 284 -13.28 10.82 11.39
CA THR A 284 -13.64 11.46 10.13
C THR A 284 -15.17 11.65 10.02
N ALA A 285 -15.99 10.74 10.55
CA ALA A 285 -17.44 10.91 10.66
C ALA A 285 -17.82 12.17 11.45
N ARG A 286 -17.25 12.31 12.64
CA ARG A 286 -17.47 13.45 13.51
C ARG A 286 -17.09 14.78 12.84
N MET A 287 -15.92 14.84 12.19
CA MET A 287 -15.43 16.06 11.54
C MET A 287 -16.36 16.56 10.42
N TYR A 288 -16.90 15.65 9.60
CA TYR A 288 -17.87 16.03 8.56
C TYR A 288 -19.24 16.42 9.15
N ALA A 289 -19.69 15.78 10.23
CA ALA A 289 -20.93 16.15 10.91
C ALA A 289 -20.86 17.57 11.51
N GLU A 290 -19.76 17.89 12.21
CA GLU A 290 -19.53 19.22 12.80
C GLU A 290 -19.46 20.32 11.71
N ARG A 291 -18.88 20.02 10.54
CA ARG A 291 -18.86 20.95 9.41
C ARG A 291 -20.26 21.19 8.84
N GLY A 292 -21.07 20.14 8.69
CA GLY A 292 -22.44 20.25 8.18
C GLY A 292 -23.31 21.17 9.04
N VAL A 293 -23.25 21.00 10.37
CA VAL A 293 -23.93 21.88 11.34
C VAL A 293 -23.44 23.33 11.20
N SER A 294 -22.12 23.54 11.17
CA SER A 294 -21.53 24.88 11.05
C SER A 294 -21.93 25.60 9.76
N ALA A 295 -22.02 24.87 8.65
CA ALA A 295 -22.44 25.42 7.35
C ALA A 295 -23.91 25.82 7.36
N GLN A 296 -24.77 25.02 8.02
CA GLN A 296 -26.19 25.32 8.16
C GLN A 296 -26.43 26.53 9.06
N GLU A 297 -25.77 26.62 10.22
CA GLU A 297 -25.86 27.80 11.09
C GLU A 297 -25.41 29.11 10.40
N GLN A 298 -24.38 29.03 9.55
CA GLN A 298 -23.93 30.19 8.77
C GLN A 298 -24.93 30.59 7.68
N ARG A 299 -25.71 29.64 7.17
CA ARG A 299 -26.77 29.91 6.21
C ARG A 299 -27.97 30.55 6.90
N ASP A 300 -28.40 30.00 8.03
CA ASP A 300 -29.53 30.51 8.81
C ASP A 300 -29.27 31.94 9.35
N LYS A 301 -28.01 32.32 9.57
CA LYS A 301 -27.62 33.71 9.94
C LYS A 301 -27.61 34.70 8.77
N ARG A 302 -27.65 34.21 7.53
CA ARG A 302 -27.61 35.03 6.30
C ARG A 302 -29.00 35.23 5.69
N GLU A 303 -29.94 34.37 6.04
CA GLU A 303 -31.38 34.46 5.70
C GLU A 303 -32.11 35.35 6.73
#